data_AF-A0A7R8H639-F1
#
_entry.id   AF-A0A7R8H639-F1
#
_cell.length_a   1.000
_cell.length_b   1.000
_cell.length_c   1.000
_cell.angle_alpha   90.00
_cell.angle_beta   90.00
_cell.angle_gamma   90.00
#
_symmetry.space_group_name_H-M   'P 1'
#
loop_
_entity.id
_entity.type
_entity.pdbx_description
1 polymer ?
#
loop_
_entity_poly.entity_id
_entity_poly.type
_entity_poly.pdbx_seq_one_letter_code
_entity_poly.pdbx_strand_id
1 'polypeptide(L)'
;MVARRKKRYETGEASKYLSRKQALAKLQLTLKDFRRLCILKGIHPREPRSRKRAQKGNLNQIKTLFYEKDIRFLLHEPINQESVDRLRENKPKYSLDHIVKERYPSFVDAIRDLEDCLCLVFLFSTFPSCPKSPNASVNLCRRLSIEWMHFIIEARALRKVFVSIKGIYYQVEVMGQTVTWIVPHNFAYDTSAKVDMRLLSIFTEFYTTMLGFINYRLYHNLNLKYPPVLPSGAALGDEDDEIKSERVAALNQSLARTLTGEEETVLDTILDEEQLTEAKKRADEITRLSTLFKGLKFYINREVPREALVFMIRSFGGEVSWDPIIAGSTFKEKNTSITHQICDRSKESMGELKVGRDYIQPQWVFDSINNRELLPTHKYFIGEMLPPHLSPFIADRRIGDYAPPEEVNLFQSSESTAKEDEEVDDVEMEDEEDLSEEEASDDEFDKTSKSMKVEEGKSESINKDEEKKKLEDEEYRLRVMMIKNKHRGLYKSMMKSRNRRTKEANLLTKKRQEYDDKTKVSSNKKKRPRLLEHNSFSDLYYRNIFLVY
;
A
#
# COMPACT_ATOMS: atom_id res chain seq x y z
N MET A 1 64.66 60.15 24.36
CA MET A 1 64.69 58.75 23.89
C MET A 1 64.41 58.70 22.40
N VAL A 2 65.35 58.24 21.57
CA VAL A 2 65.12 58.04 20.12
C VAL A 2 64.34 56.74 19.93
N ALA A 3 63.13 56.82 19.40
CA ALA A 3 62.30 55.64 19.15
C ALA A 3 62.97 54.73 18.10
N ARG A 4 63.17 53.45 18.43
CA ARG A 4 63.71 52.44 17.50
C ARG A 4 62.87 52.39 16.21
N ARG A 5 63.54 52.37 15.05
CA ARG A 5 62.91 52.27 13.72
C ARG A 5 62.13 50.95 13.61
N LYS A 6 60.83 51.02 13.31
CA LYS A 6 59.96 49.83 13.17
C LYS A 6 60.37 48.99 11.95
N LYS A 7 60.31 47.66 12.04
CA LYS A 7 60.64 46.81 10.90
C LYS A 7 59.50 46.83 9.87
N ARG A 8 59.84 46.53 8.62
CA ARG A 8 58.87 46.46 7.51
C ARG A 8 57.81 45.41 7.83
N TYR A 9 56.55 45.72 7.52
CA TYR A 9 55.37 44.84 7.69
C TYR A 9 54.96 44.52 9.14
N GLU A 10 55.55 45.17 10.15
CA GLU A 10 55.10 45.07 11.54
C GLU A 10 53.89 45.97 11.84
N THR A 11 53.64 46.98 11.01
CA THR A 11 52.53 47.94 11.18
C THR A 11 51.76 48.14 9.88
N GLY A 12 50.51 48.59 10.01
CA GLY A 12 49.62 48.85 8.86
C GLY A 12 48.88 47.61 8.38
N GLU A 13 48.56 47.55 7.09
CA GLU A 13 47.74 46.48 6.49
C GLU A 13 48.35 45.08 6.67
N ALA A 14 49.68 44.97 6.68
CA ALA A 14 50.36 43.68 6.82
C ALA A 14 50.11 42.99 8.18
N SER A 15 49.86 43.78 9.24
CA SER A 15 49.49 43.24 10.56
C SER A 15 47.98 43.00 10.68
N LYS A 16 47.15 43.72 9.91
CA LYS A 16 45.69 43.58 10.04
C LYS A 16 45.15 42.25 9.51
N TYR A 17 45.87 41.58 8.60
CA TYR A 17 45.38 40.40 7.90
C TYR A 17 46.26 39.16 8.15
N LEU A 18 45.61 38.01 8.25
CA LEU A 18 46.23 36.69 8.30
C LEU A 18 45.77 35.84 7.13
N SER A 19 46.67 35.04 6.56
CA SER A 19 46.29 34.03 5.58
C SER A 19 45.62 32.83 6.25
N ARG A 20 44.76 32.11 5.51
CA ARG A 20 44.10 30.89 5.99
C ARG A 20 45.09 29.89 6.63
N LYS A 21 46.25 29.65 6.02
CA LYS A 21 47.28 28.74 6.56
C LYS A 21 47.83 29.22 7.90
N GLN A 22 48.03 30.53 8.07
CA GLN A 22 48.48 31.11 9.33
C GLN A 22 47.38 31.09 10.39
N ALA A 23 46.13 31.29 10.02
CA ALA A 23 44.99 31.17 10.93
C ALA A 23 44.83 29.73 11.46
N LEU A 24 44.94 28.72 10.58
CA LEU A 24 44.95 27.31 10.98
C LEU A 24 46.10 26.99 11.93
N ALA A 25 47.31 27.46 11.63
CA ALA A 25 48.48 27.25 12.48
C ALA A 25 48.36 27.94 13.85
N LYS A 26 47.74 29.14 13.89
CA LYS A 26 47.49 29.87 15.14
C LYS A 26 46.41 29.24 16.01
N LEU A 27 45.36 28.69 15.38
CA LEU A 27 44.23 28.06 16.09
C LEU A 27 44.45 26.57 16.38
N GLN A 28 45.48 25.94 15.78
CA GLN A 28 45.75 24.50 15.89
C GLN A 28 44.55 23.61 15.47
N LEU A 29 43.80 24.04 14.45
CA LEU A 29 42.60 23.35 13.97
C LEU A 29 42.79 22.70 12.60
N THR A 30 41.99 21.65 12.32
CA THR A 30 41.87 21.09 10.98
C THR A 30 41.11 22.04 10.05
N LEU A 31 41.26 21.87 8.72
CA LEU A 31 40.57 22.71 7.74
C LEU A 31 39.03 22.59 7.83
N LYS A 32 38.51 21.39 8.15
CA LYS A 32 37.08 21.13 8.26
C LYS A 32 36.48 21.88 9.46
N ASP A 33 37.16 21.82 10.60
CA ASP A 33 36.72 22.47 11.83
C ASP A 33 36.83 23.98 11.72
N PHE A 34 37.93 24.48 11.15
CA PHE A 34 38.09 25.91 10.90
C PHE A 34 36.99 26.49 9.99
N ARG A 35 36.59 25.78 8.92
CA ARG A 35 35.47 26.20 8.06
C ARG A 35 34.15 26.21 8.83
N ARG A 36 33.88 25.16 9.61
CA ARG A 36 32.68 25.07 10.45
C ARG A 36 32.62 26.22 11.45
N LEU A 37 33.74 26.54 12.12
CA LEU A 37 33.83 27.66 13.06
C LEU A 37 33.62 29.02 12.39
N CYS A 38 34.22 29.23 11.22
CA CYS A 38 34.02 30.46 10.47
C CYS A 38 32.55 30.66 10.07
N ILE A 39 31.84 29.58 9.71
CA ILE A 39 30.40 29.62 9.40
C ILE A 39 29.59 29.93 10.67
N LEU A 40 29.86 29.23 11.77
CA LEU A 40 29.11 29.39 13.03
C LEU A 40 29.26 30.78 13.66
N LYS A 41 30.43 31.41 13.52
CA LYS A 41 30.71 32.74 14.09
C LYS A 41 30.62 33.87 13.06
N GLY A 42 30.20 33.58 11.83
CA GLY A 42 30.03 34.59 10.78
C GLY A 42 31.33 35.27 10.33
N ILE A 43 32.47 34.57 10.40
CA ILE A 43 33.76 35.11 9.98
C ILE A 43 34.00 34.79 8.51
N HIS A 44 34.00 35.84 7.70
CA HIS A 44 34.19 35.73 6.25
C HIS A 44 35.58 36.21 5.81
N PRO A 45 36.12 35.66 4.70
CA PRO A 45 37.32 36.21 4.07
C PRO A 45 37.15 37.68 3.71
N ARG A 46 38.21 38.47 3.85
CA ARG A 46 38.19 39.92 3.59
C ARG A 46 39.23 40.31 2.54
N GLU A 47 38.86 41.28 1.72
CA GLU A 47 39.74 41.84 0.71
C GLU A 47 40.44 43.11 1.24
N PRO A 48 41.78 43.13 1.31
CA PRO A 48 42.52 44.30 1.78
C PRO A 48 42.55 45.41 0.71
N ARG A 49 42.55 46.67 1.15
CA ARG A 49 42.66 47.84 0.26
C ARG A 49 43.98 47.86 -0.53
N SER A 50 45.09 47.40 0.04
CA SER A 50 46.28 47.04 -0.76
C SER A 50 46.80 45.62 -0.46
N ARG A 51 46.61 44.74 -1.46
CA ARG A 51 46.97 43.31 -1.37
C ARG A 51 48.48 43.09 -1.28
N LYS A 52 49.26 43.94 -1.96
CA LYS A 52 50.74 43.92 -1.94
C LYS A 52 51.29 44.13 -0.53
N ARG A 53 50.72 45.05 0.26
CA ARG A 53 51.15 45.26 1.65
C ARG A 53 50.64 44.16 2.58
N ALA A 54 49.40 43.72 2.41
CA ALA A 54 48.81 42.64 3.21
C ALA A 54 49.53 41.28 3.05
N GLN A 55 50.00 40.96 1.83
CA GLN A 55 50.72 39.71 1.54
C GLN A 55 52.25 39.85 1.61
N LYS A 56 52.76 40.92 2.25
CA LYS A 56 54.20 41.18 2.44
C LYS A 56 55.01 41.17 1.13
N GLY A 57 54.43 41.70 0.05
CA GLY A 57 55.07 41.82 -1.26
C GLY A 57 54.84 40.65 -2.22
N ASN A 58 54.26 39.53 -1.77
CA ASN A 58 54.03 38.35 -2.60
C ASN A 58 52.69 38.45 -3.35
N LEU A 59 52.70 38.73 -4.66
CA LEU A 59 51.50 38.76 -5.50
C LEU A 59 51.28 37.49 -6.34
N ASN A 60 52.24 36.58 -6.39
CA ASN A 60 52.21 35.42 -7.28
C ASN A 60 51.04 34.46 -7.02
N GLN A 61 50.47 34.47 -5.80
CA GLN A 61 49.30 33.67 -5.47
C GLN A 61 48.31 34.49 -4.62
N ILE A 62 47.07 34.58 -5.11
CA ILE A 62 45.98 35.26 -4.42
C ILE A 62 45.53 34.40 -3.23
N LYS A 63 46.07 34.69 -2.05
CA LYS A 63 45.65 34.05 -0.79
C LYS A 63 44.35 34.65 -0.25
N THR A 64 43.50 33.80 0.32
CA THR A 64 42.35 34.21 1.13
C THR A 64 42.82 34.73 2.49
N LEU A 65 42.42 35.95 2.84
CA LEU A 65 42.84 36.66 4.04
C LEU A 65 41.66 36.83 5.00
N PHE A 66 41.96 36.81 6.29
CA PHE A 66 41.02 37.07 7.39
C PHE A 66 41.59 38.21 8.25
N TYR A 67 40.74 38.94 8.98
CA TYR A 67 41.25 39.91 9.94
C TYR A 67 41.91 39.20 11.11
N GLU A 68 43.05 39.74 11.56
CA GLU A 68 43.75 39.21 12.73
C GLU A 68 42.91 39.34 14.00
N LYS A 69 42.09 40.39 14.11
CA LYS A 69 41.17 40.57 15.25
C LYS A 69 40.14 39.45 15.33
N ASP A 70 39.54 39.06 14.20
CA ASP A 70 38.53 38.01 14.13
C ASP A 70 39.12 36.63 14.49
N ILE A 71 40.37 36.36 14.06
CA ILE A 71 41.07 35.13 14.42
C ILE A 71 41.50 35.12 15.90
N ARG A 72 41.87 36.27 16.47
CA ARG A 72 42.13 36.38 17.93
C ARG A 72 40.84 36.22 18.73
N PHE A 73 39.71 36.70 18.24
CA PHE A 73 38.40 36.47 18.85
C PHE A 73 38.11 34.97 18.95
N LEU A 74 38.39 34.20 17.88
CA LEU A 74 38.32 32.73 17.91
C LEU A 74 39.28 32.04 18.91
N LEU A 75 40.37 32.72 19.31
CA LEU A 75 41.35 32.19 20.25
C LEU A 75 40.92 32.39 21.72
N HIS A 76 40.20 33.48 22.00
CA HIS A 76 39.78 33.87 23.35
C HIS A 76 38.39 33.37 23.75
N GLU A 77 37.55 33.01 22.79
CA GLU A 77 36.39 32.13 23.03
C GLU A 77 36.82 30.69 22.71
N PRO A 78 37.39 29.92 23.66
CA PRO A 78 37.50 28.50 23.47
C PRO A 78 36.07 27.98 23.31
N ILE A 79 35.79 27.45 22.13
CA ILE A 79 34.59 26.67 21.92
C ILE A 79 34.85 25.33 22.62
N ASN A 80 34.56 25.30 23.92
CA ASN A 80 34.52 24.06 24.67
C ASN A 80 33.55 23.13 23.94
N GLN A 81 33.84 21.83 23.89
CA GLN A 81 32.91 20.83 23.35
C GLN A 81 31.53 21.00 24.00
N GLU A 82 31.50 21.27 25.30
CA GLU A 82 30.29 21.63 26.05
C GLU A 82 29.50 22.81 25.46
N SER A 83 30.15 23.87 24.97
CA SER A 83 29.48 25.01 24.34
C SER A 83 28.91 24.64 22.97
N VAL A 84 29.60 23.76 22.22
CA VAL A 84 29.09 23.20 20.96
C VAL A 84 27.89 22.31 21.23
N ASP A 85 27.97 21.49 22.27
CA ASP A 85 26.93 20.54 22.62
C ASP A 85 25.70 21.28 23.16
N ARG A 86 25.88 22.30 24.01
CA ARG A 86 24.80 23.24 24.40
C ARG A 86 24.14 23.92 23.19
N LEU A 87 24.90 24.33 22.18
CA LEU A 87 24.35 24.91 20.96
C LEU A 87 23.66 23.87 20.06
N ARG A 88 24.10 22.60 20.09
CA ARG A 88 23.44 21.50 19.38
C ARG A 88 22.14 21.10 20.06
N GLU A 89 22.12 21.04 21.38
CA GLU A 89 20.95 20.77 22.21
C GLU A 89 19.92 21.89 22.07
N ASN A 90 20.36 23.16 22.11
CA ASN A 90 19.49 24.33 21.95
C ASN A 90 19.21 24.69 20.49
N LYS A 91 19.46 23.78 19.54
CA LYS A 91 19.12 24.04 18.14
C LYS A 91 17.59 24.13 18.02
N PRO A 92 17.02 25.27 17.59
CA PRO A 92 15.59 25.37 17.38
C PRO A 92 15.17 24.37 16.30
N LYS A 93 14.19 23.52 16.63
CA LYS A 93 13.53 22.63 15.69
C LYS A 93 12.20 23.27 15.30
N TYR A 94 11.87 23.29 14.01
CA TYR A 94 10.53 23.65 13.59
C TYR A 94 9.57 22.52 13.96
N SER A 95 8.31 22.86 14.22
CA SER A 95 7.22 21.89 14.40
C SER A 95 6.20 22.06 13.29
N LEU A 96 5.64 20.95 12.82
CA LEU A 96 4.60 20.93 11.78
C LEU A 96 3.18 20.88 12.38
N ASP A 97 3.07 20.89 13.72
CA ASP A 97 1.85 20.65 14.47
C ASP A 97 0.70 21.60 14.10
N HIS A 98 1.02 22.87 13.90
CA HIS A 98 0.04 23.89 13.51
C HIS A 98 -0.45 23.66 12.07
N ILE A 99 0.47 23.32 11.15
CA ILE A 99 0.15 23.03 9.75
C ILE A 99 -0.78 21.81 9.64
N VAL A 100 -0.52 20.77 10.44
CA VAL A 100 -1.38 19.57 10.46
C VAL A 100 -2.79 19.93 10.94
N LYS A 101 -2.91 20.72 12.01
CA LYS A 101 -4.21 21.14 12.57
C LYS A 101 -4.99 22.09 11.64
N GLU A 102 -4.29 22.96 10.91
CA GLU A 102 -4.91 23.84 9.91
C GLU A 102 -5.37 23.05 8.68
N ARG A 103 -4.57 22.08 8.22
CA ARG A 103 -4.91 21.25 7.05
C ARG A 103 -6.05 20.26 7.34
N TYR A 104 -6.11 19.73 8.56
CA TYR A 104 -7.16 18.79 8.99
C TYR A 104 -7.89 19.33 10.22
N PRO A 105 -8.91 20.20 10.04
CA PRO A 105 -9.68 20.76 11.16
C PRO A 105 -10.47 19.70 11.92
N SER A 106 -10.99 18.68 11.22
CA SER A 106 -11.68 17.54 11.81
C SER A 106 -10.79 16.29 11.80
N PHE A 107 -11.00 15.44 12.79
CA PHE A 107 -10.30 14.15 12.89
C PHE A 107 -10.71 13.17 11.81
N VAL A 108 -11.99 13.20 11.41
CA VAL A 108 -12.48 12.33 10.33
C VAL A 108 -11.80 12.69 9.01
N ASP A 109 -11.54 13.97 8.76
CA ASP A 109 -10.82 14.43 7.56
C ASP A 109 -9.37 13.90 7.55
N ALA A 110 -8.71 13.88 8.72
CA ALA A 110 -7.39 13.28 8.86
C ALA A 110 -7.39 11.76 8.61
N ILE A 111 -8.46 11.05 9.01
CA ILE A 111 -8.59 9.60 8.73
C ILE A 111 -8.79 9.33 7.24
N ARG A 112 -9.51 10.19 6.50
CA ARG A 112 -9.72 10.01 5.05
C ARG A 112 -8.41 10.07 4.26
N ASP A 113 -7.50 10.97 4.63
CA ASP A 113 -6.18 11.11 3.98
C ASP A 113 -5.11 10.15 4.59
N LEU A 114 -5.52 9.22 5.45
CA LEU A 114 -4.59 8.34 6.17
C LEU A 114 -3.96 7.26 5.28
N GLU A 115 -4.62 6.87 4.17
CA GLU A 115 -4.15 5.81 3.27
C GLU A 115 -2.76 6.10 2.69
N ASP A 116 -2.58 7.29 2.10
CA ASP A 116 -1.31 7.74 1.52
C ASP A 116 -0.22 7.87 2.59
N CYS A 117 -0.60 8.37 3.76
CA CYS A 117 0.27 8.50 4.92
C CYS A 117 0.82 7.14 5.36
N LEU A 118 -0.05 6.14 5.53
CA LEU A 118 0.33 4.79 5.93
C LEU A 118 1.22 4.13 4.87
N CYS A 119 0.85 4.21 3.59
CA CYS A 119 1.66 3.62 2.52
C CYS A 119 3.11 4.14 2.53
N LEU A 120 3.30 5.44 2.72
CA LEU A 120 4.64 6.02 2.78
C LEU A 120 5.40 5.62 4.05
N VAL A 121 4.74 5.64 5.22
CA VAL A 121 5.36 5.26 6.50
C VAL A 121 5.79 3.79 6.49
N PHE A 122 4.95 2.89 5.98
CA PHE A 122 5.30 1.47 5.86
C PHE A 122 6.44 1.24 4.85
N LEU A 123 6.46 1.97 3.73
CA LEU A 123 7.57 1.92 2.78
C LEU A 123 8.88 2.42 3.42
N PHE A 124 8.85 3.52 4.16
CA PHE A 124 10.04 4.02 4.85
C PHE A 124 10.51 3.10 5.97
N SER A 125 9.61 2.31 6.55
CA SER A 125 9.97 1.34 7.60
C SER A 125 10.84 0.18 7.09
N THR A 126 10.73 -0.17 5.80
CA THR A 126 11.49 -1.26 5.17
C THR A 126 12.85 -0.80 4.61
N PHE A 127 13.07 0.50 4.46
CA PHE A 127 14.36 0.98 3.97
C PHE A 127 15.48 0.70 4.98
N PRO A 128 16.66 0.25 4.49
CA PRO A 128 17.85 0.16 5.32
C PRO A 128 18.36 1.56 5.68
N SER A 129 19.14 1.66 6.76
CA SER A 129 19.76 2.90 7.22
C SER A 129 20.80 3.42 6.20
N CYS A 130 20.33 4.16 5.19
CA CYS A 130 21.18 4.78 4.17
C CYS A 130 21.64 6.18 4.60
N PRO A 131 22.89 6.58 4.30
CA PRO A 131 23.42 7.91 4.67
C PRO A 131 22.70 9.09 3.99
N LYS A 132 21.89 8.83 2.95
CA LYS A 132 21.06 9.84 2.25
C LYS A 132 19.72 10.09 2.92
N SER A 133 19.26 9.19 3.79
CA SER A 133 18.03 9.32 4.56
C SER A 133 18.37 9.62 6.02
N PRO A 134 17.64 10.51 6.72
CA PRO A 134 17.82 10.66 8.15
C PRO A 134 17.40 9.37 8.87
N ASN A 135 18.36 8.66 9.48
CA ASN A 135 18.09 7.44 10.27
C ASN A 135 17.01 7.67 11.35
N ALA A 136 16.93 8.88 11.89
CA ALA A 136 15.91 9.27 12.87
C ALA A 136 14.48 9.18 12.31
N SER A 137 14.26 9.56 11.05
CA SER A 137 12.95 9.50 10.41
C SER A 137 12.52 8.06 10.13
N VAL A 138 13.46 7.20 9.73
CA VAL A 138 13.20 5.77 9.50
C VAL A 138 12.80 5.06 10.79
N ASN A 139 13.53 5.29 11.89
CA ASN A 139 13.19 4.69 13.19
C ASN A 139 11.85 5.20 13.72
N LEU A 140 11.53 6.48 13.50
CA LEU A 140 10.21 7.01 13.82
C LEU A 140 9.10 6.34 13.01
N CYS A 141 9.31 6.13 11.70
CA CYS A 141 8.36 5.40 10.86
C CYS A 141 8.14 3.96 11.35
N ARG A 142 9.22 3.25 11.69
CA ARG A 142 9.16 1.90 12.26
C ARG A 142 8.31 1.89 13.54
N ARG A 143 8.60 2.79 14.48
CA ARG A 143 7.82 2.91 15.72
C ARG A 143 6.35 3.22 15.46
N LEU A 144 6.04 4.25 14.67
CA LEU A 144 4.65 4.65 14.38
C LEU A 144 3.87 3.55 13.64
N SER A 145 4.54 2.77 12.77
CA SER A 145 3.92 1.64 12.08
C SER A 145 3.52 0.52 13.03
N ILE A 146 4.34 0.24 14.06
CA ILE A 146 4.02 -0.73 15.10
C ILE A 146 2.88 -0.22 15.97
N GLU A 147 2.91 1.06 16.38
CA GLU A 147 1.83 1.69 17.14
C GLU A 147 0.48 1.59 16.37
N TRP A 148 0.50 1.81 15.06
CA TRP A 148 -0.69 1.66 14.22
C TRP A 148 -1.20 0.21 14.16
N MET A 149 -0.32 -0.75 13.89
CA MET A 149 -0.70 -2.17 13.85
C MET A 149 -1.20 -2.67 15.22
N HIS A 150 -0.58 -2.21 16.29
CA HIS A 150 -0.96 -2.57 17.65
C HIS A 150 -2.34 -2.01 18.02
N PHE A 151 -2.61 -0.75 17.68
CA PHE A 151 -3.95 -0.16 17.81
C PHE A 151 -5.02 -1.02 17.12
N ILE A 152 -4.76 -1.49 15.89
CA ILE A 152 -5.73 -2.30 15.15
C ILE A 152 -5.97 -3.66 15.82
N ILE A 153 -4.93 -4.28 16.39
CA ILE A 153 -5.06 -5.54 17.14
C ILE A 153 -5.97 -5.35 18.36
N GLU A 154 -5.77 -4.29 19.14
CA GLU A 154 -6.58 -4.02 20.33
C GLU A 154 -8.00 -3.56 19.97
N ALA A 155 -8.16 -2.76 18.91
CA ALA A 155 -9.45 -2.30 18.41
C ALA A 155 -10.26 -3.41 17.70
N ARG A 156 -9.60 -4.49 17.24
CA ARG A 156 -10.18 -5.55 16.40
C ARG A 156 -10.93 -5.00 15.18
N ALA A 157 -10.30 -4.03 14.52
CA ALA A 157 -10.91 -3.23 13.48
C ALA A 157 -10.61 -3.72 12.04
N LEU A 158 -9.81 -4.79 11.89
CA LEU A 158 -9.47 -5.38 10.60
C LEU A 158 -10.70 -6.01 9.94
N ARG A 159 -10.87 -5.82 8.62
CA ARG A 159 -12.06 -6.27 7.87
C ARG A 159 -11.72 -7.15 6.67
N LYS A 160 -10.77 -6.72 5.83
CA LYS A 160 -10.35 -7.47 4.63
C LYS A 160 -8.85 -7.53 4.54
N VAL A 161 -8.33 -8.62 3.97
CA VAL A 161 -6.90 -8.79 3.72
C VAL A 161 -6.68 -9.38 2.34
N PHE A 162 -5.67 -8.93 1.61
CA PHE A 162 -5.35 -9.47 0.31
C PHE A 162 -3.85 -9.52 0.07
N VAL A 163 -3.34 -10.67 -0.38
CA VAL A 163 -1.93 -10.83 -0.75
C VAL A 163 -1.77 -10.59 -2.25
N SER A 164 -0.86 -9.72 -2.61
CA SER A 164 -0.49 -9.45 -3.99
C SER A 164 1.03 -9.55 -4.18
N ILE A 165 1.46 -9.47 -5.44
CA ILE A 165 2.88 -9.42 -5.82
C ILE A 165 3.57 -8.18 -5.24
N LYS A 166 2.85 -7.06 -5.13
CA LYS A 166 3.40 -5.80 -4.59
C LYS A 166 3.60 -5.81 -3.08
N GLY A 167 2.76 -6.55 -2.36
CA GLY A 167 2.66 -6.49 -0.91
C GLY A 167 1.32 -7.03 -0.42
N ILE A 168 1.04 -6.81 0.86
CA ILE A 168 -0.20 -7.23 1.52
C ILE A 168 -1.07 -6.00 1.74
N TYR A 169 -2.31 -6.05 1.24
CA TYR A 169 -3.31 -5.02 1.45
C TYR A 169 -4.13 -5.35 2.69
N TYR A 170 -4.32 -4.35 3.54
CA TYR A 170 -5.19 -4.43 4.71
C TYR A 170 -6.28 -3.38 4.58
N GLN A 171 -7.51 -3.76 4.92
CA GLN A 171 -8.63 -2.83 5.07
C GLN A 171 -9.11 -2.85 6.51
N VAL A 172 -9.14 -1.68 7.13
CA VAL A 172 -9.63 -1.47 8.49
C VAL A 172 -10.78 -0.48 8.47
N GLU A 173 -11.70 -0.64 9.41
CA GLU A 173 -12.78 0.31 9.65
C GLU A 173 -12.52 1.07 10.95
N VAL A 174 -12.19 2.36 10.86
CA VAL A 174 -11.93 3.23 12.02
C VAL A 174 -12.97 4.35 12.03
N MET A 175 -13.76 4.44 13.10
CA MET A 175 -14.79 5.48 13.28
C MET A 175 -15.74 5.62 12.07
N GLY A 176 -16.13 4.49 11.46
CA GLY A 176 -17.02 4.46 10.29
C GLY A 176 -16.37 4.89 8.97
N GLN A 177 -15.05 5.08 8.92
CA GLN A 177 -14.29 5.25 7.68
C GLN A 177 -13.47 3.99 7.39
N THR A 178 -13.53 3.51 6.15
CA THR A 178 -12.67 2.41 5.69
C THR A 178 -11.34 2.96 5.22
N VAL A 179 -10.24 2.44 5.76
CA VAL A 179 -8.86 2.81 5.39
C VAL A 179 -8.20 1.57 4.80
N THR A 180 -7.71 1.70 3.58
CA THR A 180 -6.93 0.68 2.88
C THR A 180 -5.47 1.13 2.73
N TRP A 181 -4.54 0.24 3.07
CA TRP A 181 -3.12 0.51 2.82
C TRP A 181 -2.37 -0.76 2.46
N ILE A 182 -1.19 -0.60 1.87
CA ILE A 182 -0.31 -1.69 1.48
C ILE A 182 0.92 -1.74 2.37
N VAL A 183 1.27 -2.95 2.82
CA VAL A 183 2.56 -3.24 3.43
C VAL A 183 3.42 -3.98 2.41
N PRO A 184 4.56 -3.40 1.98
CA PRO A 184 5.42 -4.03 0.98
C PRO A 184 6.05 -5.31 1.55
N HIS A 185 6.31 -6.27 0.66
CA HIS A 185 7.09 -7.46 1.04
C HIS A 185 8.52 -7.05 1.40
N ASN A 186 9.09 -7.76 2.38
CA ASN A 186 10.41 -7.46 2.91
C ASN A 186 11.50 -8.03 2.00
N PHE A 187 11.66 -7.44 0.82
CA PHE A 187 12.72 -7.78 -0.14
C PHE A 187 13.87 -6.78 -0.06
N ALA A 188 15.07 -7.23 -0.43
CA ALA A 188 16.22 -6.36 -0.53
C ALA A 188 15.95 -5.25 -1.57
N TYR A 189 16.13 -4.00 -1.14
CA TYR A 189 15.87 -2.84 -1.98
C TYR A 189 16.97 -2.67 -3.03
N ASP A 190 16.59 -2.63 -4.31
CA ASP A 190 17.49 -2.17 -5.37
C ASP A 190 17.47 -0.63 -5.41
N THR A 191 18.64 -0.03 -5.20
CA THR A 191 18.82 1.44 -5.17
C THR A 191 18.74 2.08 -6.56
N SER A 192 18.50 1.29 -7.61
CA SER A 192 18.51 1.72 -9.02
C SER A 192 17.40 2.70 -9.42
N ALA A 193 16.36 2.89 -8.61
CA ALA A 193 15.26 3.80 -8.93
C ALA A 193 15.69 5.28 -8.86
N LYS A 194 15.51 6.01 -9.97
CA LYS A 194 15.71 7.47 -10.09
C LYS A 194 14.63 8.28 -9.35
N VAL A 195 14.42 8.00 -8.07
CA VAL A 195 13.43 8.68 -7.23
C VAL A 195 14.12 9.69 -6.32
N ASP A 196 13.56 10.89 -6.21
CA ASP A 196 14.11 11.94 -5.34
C ASP A 196 13.75 11.67 -3.87
N MET A 197 14.67 11.04 -3.15
CA MET A 197 14.52 10.74 -1.72
C MET A 197 14.40 12.00 -0.85
N ARG A 198 14.86 13.17 -1.33
CA ARG A 198 14.71 14.42 -0.57
C ARG A 198 13.27 14.89 -0.52
N LEU A 199 12.57 14.83 -1.66
CA LEU A 199 11.15 15.16 -1.74
C LEU A 199 10.34 14.19 -0.87
N LEU A 200 10.60 12.89 -0.99
CA LEU A 200 9.94 11.88 -0.16
C LEU A 200 10.19 12.11 1.34
N SER A 201 11.41 12.51 1.74
CA SER A 201 11.71 12.82 3.14
C SER A 201 10.88 13.96 3.70
N ILE A 202 10.53 14.97 2.89
CA ILE A 202 9.68 16.10 3.31
C ILE A 202 8.25 15.60 3.57
N PHE A 203 7.72 14.77 2.66
CA PHE A 203 6.40 14.15 2.85
C PHE A 203 6.37 13.22 4.06
N THR A 204 7.40 12.39 4.25
CA THR A 204 7.52 11.52 5.42
C THR A 204 7.57 12.30 6.72
N GLU A 205 8.24 13.45 6.75
CA GLU A 205 8.24 14.31 7.94
C GLU A 205 6.84 14.81 8.27
N PHE A 206 6.08 15.28 7.29
CA PHE A 206 4.69 15.69 7.49
C PHE A 206 3.82 14.51 7.95
N TYR A 207 3.87 13.38 7.25
CA TYR A 207 3.04 12.20 7.56
C TYR A 207 3.37 11.55 8.90
N THR A 208 4.63 11.55 9.34
CA THR A 208 4.99 11.06 10.69
C THR A 208 4.38 11.93 11.79
N THR A 209 4.35 13.27 11.62
CA THR A 209 3.68 14.15 12.58
C THR A 209 2.17 13.95 12.60
N MET A 210 1.54 13.82 11.43
CA MET A 210 0.10 13.54 11.29
C MET A 210 -0.28 12.19 11.94
N LEU A 211 0.44 11.12 11.62
CA LEU A 211 0.20 9.79 12.18
C LEU A 211 0.40 9.77 13.70
N GLY A 212 1.37 10.53 14.23
CA GLY A 212 1.56 10.70 15.66
C GLY A 212 0.33 11.30 16.37
N PHE A 213 -0.28 12.35 15.82
CA PHE A 213 -1.53 12.92 16.36
C PHE A 213 -2.70 11.95 16.25
N ILE A 214 -2.79 11.20 15.16
CA ILE A 214 -3.84 10.21 14.94
C ILE A 214 -3.71 9.07 15.96
N ASN A 215 -2.54 8.46 16.08
CA ASN A 215 -2.27 7.41 17.07
C ASN A 215 -2.57 7.91 18.48
N TYR A 216 -2.10 9.11 18.85
CA TYR A 216 -2.41 9.69 20.16
C TYR A 216 -3.92 9.70 20.46
N ARG A 217 -4.73 10.22 19.55
CA ARG A 217 -6.19 10.29 19.74
C ARG A 217 -6.84 8.91 19.74
N LEU A 218 -6.40 8.01 18.87
CA LEU A 218 -6.94 6.65 18.78
C LEU A 218 -6.66 5.82 20.04
N TYR A 219 -5.46 5.91 20.59
CA TYR A 219 -5.10 5.26 21.85
C TYR A 219 -5.92 5.81 23.03
N HIS A 220 -6.09 7.14 23.09
CA HIS A 220 -6.94 7.76 24.09
C HIS A 220 -8.41 7.33 23.98
N ASN A 221 -8.94 7.17 22.77
CA ASN A 221 -10.30 6.65 22.58
C ASN A 221 -10.47 5.20 23.08
N LEU A 222 -9.41 4.39 23.06
CA LEU A 222 -9.40 3.02 23.61
C LEU A 222 -8.97 2.95 25.08
N ASN A 223 -8.83 4.08 25.77
CA ASN A 223 -8.36 4.16 27.16
C ASN A 223 -6.95 3.52 27.38
N LEU A 224 -6.12 3.52 26.35
CA LEU A 224 -4.75 3.05 26.39
C LEU A 224 -3.78 4.21 26.62
N LYS A 225 -2.70 3.96 27.36
CA LYS A 225 -1.65 4.96 27.58
C LYS A 225 -0.85 5.19 26.30
N TYR A 226 -0.75 6.45 25.87
CA TYR A 226 0.15 6.87 24.79
C TYR A 226 1.34 7.69 25.33
N PRO A 227 2.58 7.46 24.84
CA PRO A 227 2.99 6.36 23.97
C PRO A 227 2.88 4.98 24.63
N PRO A 228 2.57 3.91 23.87
CA PRO A 228 2.53 2.57 24.43
C PRO A 228 3.92 2.17 24.93
N VAL A 229 3.98 1.65 26.16
CA VAL A 229 5.20 1.07 26.71
C VAL A 229 5.31 -0.34 26.13
N LEU A 230 5.92 -0.46 24.97
CA LEU A 230 6.35 -1.76 24.45
C LEU A 230 7.42 -2.29 25.42
N PRO A 231 7.30 -3.51 25.96
CA PRO A 231 8.33 -4.08 26.81
C PRO A 231 9.49 -4.55 25.93
N SER A 232 10.26 -3.56 25.48
CA SER A 232 11.65 -3.68 25.08
C SER A 232 12.22 -2.26 25.13
N GLY A 233 12.68 -1.89 26.31
CA GLY A 233 13.74 -0.90 26.44
C GLY A 233 15.07 -1.61 26.25
N ALA A 234 15.43 -1.91 25.01
CA ALA A 234 16.77 -2.29 24.62
C ALA A 234 17.08 -1.48 23.36
N ALA A 235 18.26 -0.86 23.32
CA ALA A 235 18.67 -0.02 22.21
C ALA A 235 18.45 -0.74 20.87
N LEU A 236 17.90 -0.03 19.88
CA LEU A 236 17.87 -0.47 18.48
C LEU A 236 19.28 -0.94 18.10
N GLY A 237 19.50 -2.26 18.11
CA GLY A 237 20.67 -2.87 17.53
C GLY A 237 20.69 -2.53 16.04
N ASP A 238 21.86 -2.22 15.50
CA ASP A 238 22.03 -1.81 14.10
C ASP A 238 21.75 -2.97 13.09
N GLU A 239 21.39 -4.17 13.56
CA GLU A 239 21.08 -5.32 12.72
C GLU A 239 19.57 -5.40 12.40
N ASP A 240 19.23 -5.28 11.11
CA ASP A 240 17.85 -5.22 10.62
C ASP A 240 16.98 -6.45 10.99
N ASP A 241 17.58 -7.62 11.28
CA ASP A 241 16.84 -8.83 11.68
C ASP A 241 16.45 -8.85 13.17
N GLU A 242 17.23 -8.18 14.03
CA GLU A 242 16.91 -8.02 15.45
C GLU A 242 15.70 -7.07 15.62
N ILE A 243 15.66 -6.00 14.81
CA ILE A 243 14.55 -5.05 14.75
C ILE A 243 13.24 -5.73 14.28
N LYS A 244 13.31 -6.62 13.28
CA LYS A 244 12.13 -7.39 12.83
C LYS A 244 11.64 -8.35 13.92
N SER A 245 12.56 -9.01 14.62
CA SER A 245 12.22 -9.88 15.75
C SER A 245 11.51 -9.10 16.87
N GLU A 246 12.02 -7.92 17.20
CA GLU A 246 11.42 -7.04 18.20
C GLU A 246 10.01 -6.55 17.80
N ARG A 247 9.80 -6.20 16.53
CA ARG A 247 8.48 -5.83 15.99
C ARG A 247 7.43 -6.92 16.24
N VAL A 248 7.76 -8.16 15.89
CA VAL A 248 6.82 -9.29 16.04
C VAL A 248 6.56 -9.60 17.51
N ALA A 249 7.59 -9.47 18.37
CA ALA A 249 7.43 -9.62 19.81
C ALA A 249 6.49 -8.56 20.41
N ALA A 250 6.62 -7.29 19.98
CA ALA A 250 5.76 -6.20 20.41
C ALA A 250 4.28 -6.42 20.04
N LEU A 251 4.00 -6.99 18.86
CA LEU A 251 2.63 -7.29 18.42
C LEU A 251 2.00 -8.46 19.21
N ASN A 252 2.81 -9.39 19.73
CA ASN A 252 2.30 -10.56 20.44
C ASN A 252 1.89 -10.29 21.89
N GLN A 253 2.13 -9.09 22.41
CA GLN A 253 1.81 -8.72 23.79
C GLN A 253 0.58 -7.82 23.87
N SER A 254 -0.26 -8.06 24.87
CA SER A 254 -1.42 -7.23 25.18
C SER A 254 -1.01 -6.00 26.00
N LEU A 255 -1.62 -4.84 25.73
CA LEU A 255 -1.27 -3.59 26.43
C LEU A 255 -1.97 -3.43 27.79
N ALA A 256 -1.34 -2.63 28.65
CA ALA A 256 -1.95 -2.16 29.90
C ALA A 256 -3.06 -1.14 29.61
N ARG A 257 -4.28 -1.42 30.05
CA ARG A 257 -5.43 -0.49 30.00
C ARG A 257 -5.37 0.44 31.21
N THR A 258 -5.71 1.71 30.99
CA THR A 258 -5.64 2.76 32.03
C THR A 258 -6.86 2.72 32.96
N LEU A 259 -7.99 2.16 32.48
CA LEU A 259 -9.24 1.99 33.23
C LEU A 259 -9.83 0.60 32.95
N THR A 260 -10.23 -0.13 34.01
CA THR A 260 -10.93 -1.42 33.95
C THR A 260 -12.44 -1.22 34.07
N GLY A 261 -13.02 -0.45 33.15
CA GLY A 261 -14.46 -0.26 33.03
C GLY A 261 -14.86 -0.46 31.58
N GLU A 262 -15.69 -1.47 31.32
CA GLU A 262 -16.42 -1.59 30.07
C GLU A 262 -17.49 -0.50 30.07
N GLU A 263 -17.17 0.67 29.53
CA GLU A 263 -18.21 1.62 29.15
C GLU A 263 -18.76 1.15 27.80
N GLU A 264 -19.85 0.38 27.84
CA GLU A 264 -20.75 0.28 26.71
C GLU A 264 -21.25 1.69 26.42
N THR A 265 -20.69 2.33 25.39
CA THR A 265 -21.27 3.56 24.84
C THR A 265 -22.58 3.18 24.15
N VAL A 266 -23.66 3.15 24.92
CA VAL A 266 -25.02 3.10 24.41
C VAL A 266 -25.23 4.39 23.61
N LEU A 267 -25.17 4.31 22.28
CA LEU A 267 -25.63 5.38 21.42
C LEU A 267 -27.16 5.46 21.58
N ASP A 268 -27.61 6.38 22.44
CA ASP A 268 -29.00 6.85 22.45
C ASP A 268 -29.22 7.76 21.21
N THR A 269 -29.29 7.14 20.05
CA THR A 269 -29.85 7.75 18.83
C THR A 269 -31.19 7.10 18.56
N ILE A 270 -32.25 7.91 18.58
CA ILE A 270 -33.59 7.53 18.12
C ILE A 270 -33.49 7.28 16.61
N LEU A 271 -33.34 6.01 16.23
CA LEU A 271 -33.32 5.51 14.85
C LEU A 271 -34.61 4.72 14.62
N ASP A 272 -35.12 4.71 13.39
CA ASP A 272 -36.30 3.93 13.02
C ASP A 272 -36.06 2.42 13.28
N GLU A 273 -37.12 1.64 13.57
CA GLU A 273 -37.01 0.22 13.95
C GLU A 273 -36.24 -0.62 12.91
N GLU A 274 -36.43 -0.35 11.61
CA GLU A 274 -35.69 -1.03 10.54
C GLU A 274 -34.19 -0.72 10.58
N GLN A 275 -33.80 0.55 10.75
CA GLN A 275 -32.40 0.97 10.84
C GLN A 275 -31.70 0.38 12.08
N LEU A 276 -32.44 0.24 13.18
CA LEU A 276 -31.97 -0.43 14.40
C LEU A 276 -31.71 -1.92 14.18
N THR A 277 -32.58 -2.61 13.44
CA THR A 277 -32.36 -4.04 13.15
C THR A 277 -31.15 -4.26 12.23
N GLU A 278 -30.95 -3.39 11.24
CA GLU A 278 -29.75 -3.43 10.40
C GLU A 278 -28.48 -3.12 11.18
N ALA A 279 -28.51 -2.10 12.03
CA ALA A 279 -27.37 -1.73 12.87
C ALA A 279 -27.00 -2.88 13.83
N LYS A 280 -27.99 -3.55 14.42
CA LYS A 280 -27.77 -4.74 15.25
C LYS A 280 -27.16 -5.89 14.48
N LYS A 281 -27.67 -6.21 13.28
CA LYS A 281 -27.09 -7.26 12.42
C LYS A 281 -25.63 -6.95 12.07
N ARG A 282 -25.32 -5.70 11.69
CA ARG A 282 -23.94 -5.26 11.42
C ARG A 282 -23.06 -5.38 12.66
N ALA A 283 -23.55 -5.01 13.84
CA ALA A 283 -22.82 -5.14 15.10
C ALA A 283 -22.55 -6.61 15.46
N ASP A 284 -23.51 -7.50 15.24
CA ASP A 284 -23.36 -8.94 15.46
C ASP A 284 -22.33 -9.54 14.50
N GLU A 285 -22.35 -9.15 13.23
CA GLU A 285 -21.34 -9.56 12.23
C GLU A 285 -19.93 -9.10 12.63
N ILE A 286 -19.80 -7.85 13.09
CA ILE A 286 -18.52 -7.30 13.57
C ILE A 286 -18.04 -8.08 14.80
N THR A 287 -18.95 -8.43 15.71
CA THR A 287 -18.62 -9.19 16.93
C THR A 287 -18.15 -10.60 16.59
N ARG A 288 -18.86 -11.28 15.69
CA ARG A 288 -18.47 -12.61 15.18
C ARG A 288 -17.09 -12.58 14.55
N LEU A 289 -16.85 -11.60 13.68
CA LEU A 289 -15.56 -11.39 13.05
C LEU A 289 -14.47 -11.13 14.11
N SER A 290 -14.68 -10.22 15.05
CA SER A 290 -13.71 -9.90 16.09
C SER A 290 -13.34 -11.08 17.02
N THR A 291 -14.13 -12.16 16.99
CA THR A 291 -13.95 -13.35 17.83
C THR A 291 -13.66 -14.62 17.02
N LEU A 292 -13.39 -14.49 15.71
CA LEU A 292 -13.24 -15.62 14.78
C LEU A 292 -12.21 -16.66 15.22
N PHE A 293 -11.07 -16.22 15.79
CA PHE A 293 -10.01 -17.11 16.25
C PHE A 293 -9.94 -17.24 17.78
N LYS A 294 -10.98 -16.81 18.50
CA LYS A 294 -11.01 -16.86 19.97
C LYS A 294 -10.89 -18.30 20.46
N GLY A 295 -9.84 -18.57 21.24
CA GLY A 295 -9.55 -19.90 21.80
C GLY A 295 -8.73 -20.82 20.89
N LEU A 296 -8.44 -20.41 19.64
CA LEU A 296 -7.52 -21.14 18.78
C LEU A 296 -6.08 -20.75 19.08
N LYS A 297 -5.20 -21.76 19.08
CA LYS A 297 -3.76 -21.60 19.27
C LYS A 297 -3.01 -21.97 18.01
N PHE A 298 -2.29 -21.00 17.46
CA PHE A 298 -1.52 -21.12 16.23
C PHE A 298 -0.03 -21.21 16.52
N TYR A 299 0.64 -22.13 15.85
CA TYR A 299 2.10 -22.23 15.82
C TYR A 299 2.62 -21.93 14.42
N ILE A 300 3.46 -20.90 14.27
CA ILE A 300 3.98 -20.45 12.97
C ILE A 300 5.39 -20.99 12.75
N ASN A 301 5.62 -21.64 11.62
CA ASN A 301 6.94 -22.12 11.22
C ASN A 301 7.81 -20.99 10.62
N ARG A 302 9.14 -21.17 10.60
CA ARG A 302 10.12 -20.12 10.27
C ARG A 302 10.01 -19.53 8.86
N GLU A 303 9.40 -20.26 7.94
CA GLU A 303 9.38 -19.96 6.51
C GLU A 303 8.30 -18.96 6.11
N VAL A 304 7.24 -18.93 6.89
CA VAL A 304 6.03 -18.20 6.59
C VAL A 304 6.19 -16.76 7.09
N PRO A 305 5.63 -15.73 6.40
CA PRO A 305 5.73 -14.33 6.85
C PRO A 305 5.05 -14.13 8.22
N ARG A 306 5.88 -14.16 9.27
CA ARG A 306 5.44 -14.12 10.68
C ARG A 306 4.73 -12.82 11.05
N GLU A 307 5.26 -11.68 10.63
CA GLU A 307 4.69 -10.37 10.98
C GLU A 307 3.24 -10.24 10.52
N ALA A 308 2.96 -10.59 9.25
CA ALA A 308 1.62 -10.53 8.69
C ALA A 308 0.64 -11.49 9.38
N LEU A 309 1.07 -12.74 9.63
CA LEU A 309 0.23 -13.74 10.29
C LEU A 309 -0.06 -13.41 11.76
N VAL A 310 0.95 -12.96 12.51
CA VAL A 310 0.77 -12.54 13.91
C VAL A 310 -0.21 -11.39 13.99
N PHE A 311 -0.04 -10.38 13.13
CA PHE A 311 -0.94 -9.23 13.06
C PHE A 311 -2.39 -9.66 12.77
N MET A 312 -2.59 -10.51 11.75
CA MET A 312 -3.92 -11.02 11.42
C MET A 312 -4.50 -11.83 12.57
N ILE A 313 -3.87 -12.92 12.99
CA ILE A 313 -4.44 -13.85 13.97
C ILE A 313 -4.76 -13.14 15.30
N ARG A 314 -3.89 -12.24 15.76
CA ARG A 314 -4.12 -11.45 16.98
C ARG A 314 -5.30 -10.49 16.84
N SER A 315 -5.49 -9.88 15.67
CA SER A 315 -6.61 -8.96 15.40
C SER A 315 -7.99 -9.64 15.50
N PHE A 316 -8.07 -10.95 15.28
CA PHE A 316 -9.30 -11.75 15.43
C PHE A 316 -9.34 -12.59 16.73
N GLY A 317 -8.46 -12.28 17.70
CA GLY A 317 -8.49 -12.86 19.04
C GLY A 317 -7.80 -14.22 19.21
N GLY A 318 -6.98 -14.66 18.26
CA GLY A 318 -6.20 -15.90 18.37
C GLY A 318 -4.89 -15.75 19.14
N GLU A 319 -4.41 -16.85 19.72
CA GLU A 319 -3.10 -16.93 20.36
C GLU A 319 -2.04 -17.43 19.36
N VAL A 320 -0.89 -16.78 19.32
CA VAL A 320 0.19 -17.11 18.38
C VAL A 320 1.50 -17.33 19.11
N SER A 321 2.25 -18.34 18.66
CA SER A 321 3.64 -18.53 19.05
C SER A 321 4.48 -19.07 17.88
N TRP A 322 5.80 -19.02 18.08
CA TRP A 322 6.83 -19.54 17.19
C TRP A 322 7.99 -20.10 18.02
N ASP A 323 9.04 -20.53 17.33
CA ASP A 323 10.24 -21.09 17.95
C ASP A 323 10.97 -20.08 18.85
N PRO A 324 11.27 -20.41 20.13
CA PRO A 324 11.86 -19.49 21.12
C PRO A 324 13.26 -18.96 20.81
N ILE A 325 13.90 -19.41 19.72
CA ILE A 325 15.15 -18.80 19.23
C ILE A 325 14.95 -17.30 18.92
N ILE A 326 13.72 -16.90 18.66
CA ILE A 326 13.36 -15.52 18.31
C ILE A 326 12.46 -14.96 19.42
N ALA A 327 12.79 -13.76 19.90
CA ALA A 327 12.08 -13.11 21.00
C ALA A 327 10.57 -12.99 20.73
N GLY A 328 9.76 -13.04 21.79
CA GLY A 328 8.30 -12.88 21.72
C GLY A 328 7.46 -14.16 21.59
N SER A 329 8.08 -15.34 21.65
CA SER A 329 7.35 -16.62 21.71
C SER A 329 6.66 -16.84 23.06
N THR A 330 5.42 -17.32 23.07
CA THR A 330 4.64 -17.61 24.30
C THR A 330 4.66 -19.09 24.67
N PHE A 331 4.55 -19.99 23.70
CA PHE A 331 4.53 -21.45 23.90
C PHE A 331 5.42 -22.21 22.90
N LYS A 332 5.96 -23.36 23.32
CA LYS A 332 6.88 -24.20 22.54
C LYS A 332 6.14 -25.17 21.60
N GLU A 333 6.81 -25.60 20.54
CA GLU A 333 6.28 -26.55 19.54
C GLU A 333 5.74 -27.86 20.14
N LYS A 334 6.27 -28.31 21.28
CA LYS A 334 5.86 -29.57 21.93
C LYS A 334 4.54 -29.48 22.71
N ASN A 335 3.94 -28.29 22.83
CA ASN A 335 2.72 -28.11 23.62
C ASN A 335 1.49 -28.77 22.95
N THR A 336 0.79 -29.66 23.65
CA THR A 336 -0.43 -30.33 23.16
C THR A 336 -1.61 -29.38 22.99
N SER A 337 -1.57 -28.19 23.59
CA SER A 337 -2.63 -27.17 23.46
C SER A 337 -2.71 -26.50 22.08
N ILE A 338 -1.74 -26.75 21.19
CA ILE A 338 -1.69 -26.15 19.85
C ILE A 338 -2.74 -26.82 18.97
N THR A 339 -3.64 -26.03 18.41
CA THR A 339 -4.70 -26.49 17.51
C THR A 339 -4.25 -26.53 16.05
N HIS A 340 -3.62 -25.45 15.59
CA HIS A 340 -3.26 -25.24 14.19
C HIS A 340 -1.77 -24.94 14.08
N GLN A 341 -1.11 -25.56 13.10
CA GLN A 341 0.29 -25.33 12.77
C GLN A 341 0.40 -24.86 11.32
N ILE A 342 0.91 -23.65 11.12
CA ILE A 342 1.02 -23.01 9.80
C ILE A 342 2.39 -23.32 9.20
N CYS A 343 2.38 -24.01 8.06
CA CYS A 343 3.57 -24.44 7.32
C CYS A 343 3.35 -24.30 5.81
N ASP A 344 4.43 -24.05 5.06
CA ASP A 344 4.40 -23.92 3.59
C ASP A 344 5.31 -24.96 2.87
N ARG A 345 6.07 -25.74 3.65
CA ARG A 345 6.96 -26.81 3.18
C ARG A 345 6.22 -28.07 2.77
N SER A 346 6.73 -28.79 1.77
CA SER A 346 6.22 -30.12 1.37
C SER A 346 6.28 -31.14 2.52
N LYS A 347 5.32 -32.09 2.53
CA LYS A 347 5.13 -33.10 3.59
C LYS A 347 6.43 -33.86 3.94
N GLU A 348 7.27 -34.10 2.94
CA GLU A 348 8.53 -34.87 3.06
C GLU A 348 9.59 -34.20 3.92
N SER A 349 9.52 -32.88 4.05
CA SER A 349 10.49 -32.08 4.82
C SER A 349 10.07 -31.84 6.27
N MET A 350 8.88 -32.30 6.65
CA MET A 350 8.41 -32.27 8.02
C MET A 350 8.77 -33.57 8.73
N GLY A 351 9.21 -33.43 9.98
CA GLY A 351 9.36 -34.56 10.89
C GLY A 351 8.01 -35.16 11.29
N GLU A 352 7.98 -35.92 12.39
CA GLU A 352 6.78 -36.59 12.87
C GLU A 352 5.61 -35.61 13.10
N LEU A 353 4.54 -35.79 12.31
CA LEU A 353 3.29 -35.07 12.45
C LEU A 353 2.63 -35.46 13.77
N LYS A 354 2.21 -34.47 14.55
CA LYS A 354 1.54 -34.69 15.83
C LYS A 354 0.05 -34.90 15.60
N VAL A 355 -0.47 -35.99 16.13
CA VAL A 355 -1.90 -36.31 16.12
C VAL A 355 -2.67 -35.25 16.92
N GLY A 356 -3.81 -34.80 16.38
CA GLY A 356 -4.65 -33.77 16.99
C GLY A 356 -4.25 -32.33 16.63
N ARG A 357 -3.35 -32.13 15.66
CA ARG A 357 -3.00 -30.81 15.11
C ARG A 357 -3.31 -30.73 13.64
N ASP A 358 -3.89 -29.60 13.24
CA ASP A 358 -4.15 -29.30 11.84
C ASP A 358 -2.97 -28.56 11.22
N TYR A 359 -2.35 -29.21 10.23
CA TYR A 359 -1.21 -28.67 9.49
C TYR A 359 -1.71 -27.99 8.22
N ILE A 360 -1.77 -26.66 8.25
CA ILE A 360 -2.42 -25.84 7.22
C ILE A 360 -1.45 -24.85 6.57
N GLN A 361 -1.74 -24.49 5.33
CA GLN A 361 -1.03 -23.45 4.59
C GLN A 361 -1.49 -22.04 5.01
N PRO A 362 -0.64 -21.01 4.89
CA PRO A 362 -0.98 -19.65 5.33
C PRO A 362 -2.20 -19.06 4.63
N GLN A 363 -2.50 -19.51 3.41
CA GLN A 363 -3.66 -19.05 2.63
C GLN A 363 -4.98 -19.22 3.39
N TRP A 364 -5.13 -20.29 4.19
CA TRP A 364 -6.33 -20.53 4.99
C TRP A 364 -6.69 -19.36 5.90
N VAL A 365 -5.69 -18.67 6.47
CA VAL A 365 -5.92 -17.51 7.35
C VAL A 365 -6.50 -16.34 6.56
N PHE A 366 -5.95 -16.06 5.37
CA PHE A 366 -6.44 -14.98 4.51
C PHE A 366 -7.87 -15.23 4.04
N ASP A 367 -8.15 -16.44 3.55
CA ASP A 367 -9.45 -16.76 2.99
C ASP A 367 -10.52 -16.87 4.09
N SER A 368 -10.17 -17.36 5.29
CA SER A 368 -11.11 -17.39 6.44
C SER A 368 -11.49 -15.98 6.93
N ILE A 369 -10.53 -15.04 6.91
CA ILE A 369 -10.79 -13.65 7.27
C ILE A 369 -11.75 -12.99 6.26
N ASN A 370 -11.49 -13.19 4.97
CA ASN A 370 -12.27 -12.56 3.91
C ASN A 370 -13.70 -13.12 3.82
N ASN A 371 -13.86 -14.43 4.02
CA ASN A 371 -15.16 -15.09 4.05
C ASN A 371 -15.90 -14.92 5.40
N ARG A 372 -15.22 -14.36 6.42
CA ARG A 372 -15.75 -14.14 7.78
C ARG A 372 -16.22 -15.42 8.46
N GLU A 373 -15.67 -16.56 8.06
CA GLU A 373 -16.03 -17.90 8.52
C GLU A 373 -14.77 -18.77 8.60
N LEU A 374 -14.76 -19.72 9.54
CA LEU A 374 -13.70 -20.72 9.62
C LEU A 374 -13.86 -21.72 8.47
N LEU A 375 -13.00 -21.60 7.47
CA LEU A 375 -13.04 -22.49 6.32
C LEU A 375 -12.61 -23.91 6.70
N PRO A 376 -13.10 -24.94 5.99
CA PRO A 376 -12.64 -26.30 6.20
C PRO A 376 -11.13 -26.45 5.95
N THR A 377 -10.38 -26.97 6.93
CA THR A 377 -8.92 -27.08 6.89
C THR A 377 -8.42 -28.07 5.83
N HIS A 378 -9.22 -29.06 5.45
CA HIS A 378 -8.85 -30.12 4.50
C HIS A 378 -8.39 -29.59 3.13
N LYS A 379 -8.97 -28.50 2.63
CA LYS A 379 -8.61 -27.91 1.32
C LYS A 379 -7.27 -27.19 1.34
N TYR A 380 -6.76 -26.88 2.53
CA TYR A 380 -5.55 -26.09 2.75
C TYR A 380 -4.46 -26.91 3.43
N PHE A 381 -4.62 -28.23 3.49
CA PHE A 381 -3.56 -29.09 3.95
C PHE A 381 -2.33 -29.00 3.05
N ILE A 382 -1.20 -29.31 3.65
CA ILE A 382 0.10 -29.25 2.97
C ILE A 382 0.08 -30.23 1.79
N GLY A 383 0.55 -29.79 0.62
CA GLY A 383 0.61 -30.62 -0.58
C GLY A 383 -0.71 -30.84 -1.33
N GLU A 384 -1.82 -30.29 -0.84
CA GLU A 384 -3.08 -30.21 -1.60
C GLU A 384 -3.06 -29.01 -2.56
N MET A 385 -3.84 -29.12 -3.63
CA MET A 385 -4.06 -28.01 -4.57
C MET A 385 -4.96 -26.96 -3.89
N LEU A 386 -4.37 -25.80 -3.61
CA LEU A 386 -5.07 -24.70 -2.94
C LEU A 386 -6.20 -24.13 -3.80
N PRO A 387 -7.31 -23.71 -3.18
CA PRO A 387 -8.30 -22.86 -3.83
C PRO A 387 -7.67 -21.56 -4.37
N PRO A 388 -8.28 -20.92 -5.37
CA PRO A 388 -7.75 -19.66 -5.88
C PRO A 388 -7.94 -18.53 -4.87
N HIS A 389 -6.89 -17.74 -4.66
CA HIS A 389 -6.92 -16.59 -3.76
C HIS A 389 -7.55 -15.39 -4.46
N LEU A 390 -8.83 -15.12 -4.17
CA LEU A 390 -9.61 -14.06 -4.79
C LEU A 390 -9.49 -12.73 -4.04
N SER A 391 -9.54 -11.62 -4.78
CA SER A 391 -9.46 -10.30 -4.15
C SER A 391 -10.80 -9.93 -3.52
N PRO A 392 -10.85 -9.55 -2.24
CA PRO A 392 -12.11 -9.19 -1.56
C PRO A 392 -12.54 -7.73 -1.84
N PHE A 393 -11.80 -7.02 -2.69
CA PHE A 393 -12.03 -5.62 -3.11
C PHE A 393 -12.85 -5.53 -4.41
N ILE A 394 -13.78 -6.46 -4.62
CA ILE A 394 -14.57 -6.60 -5.87
C ILE A 394 -15.49 -5.40 -6.11
N ALA A 395 -16.00 -4.78 -5.03
CA ALA A 395 -16.89 -3.61 -5.11
C ALA A 395 -16.24 -2.38 -5.76
N ASP A 396 -14.91 -2.31 -5.81
CA ASP A 396 -14.17 -1.18 -6.38
C ASP A 396 -13.75 -1.41 -7.85
N ARG A 397 -14.09 -2.58 -8.43
CA ARG A 397 -13.78 -2.85 -9.85
C ARG A 397 -14.63 -1.96 -10.75
N ARG A 398 -13.99 -1.31 -11.70
CA ARG A 398 -14.71 -0.55 -12.72
C ARG A 398 -15.38 -1.55 -13.66
N ILE A 399 -16.57 -1.20 -14.14
CA ILE A 399 -17.28 -1.98 -15.16
C ILE A 399 -16.32 -2.25 -16.34
N GLY A 400 -15.99 -3.53 -16.57
CA GLY A 400 -15.05 -3.99 -17.61
C GLY A 400 -13.69 -4.49 -17.12
N ASP A 401 -13.37 -4.42 -15.81
CA ASP A 401 -12.14 -5.03 -15.28
C ASP A 401 -12.24 -6.57 -15.31
N TYR A 402 -11.14 -7.25 -15.67
CA TYR A 402 -11.08 -8.71 -15.79
C TYR A 402 -11.47 -9.40 -14.49
N ALA A 403 -12.54 -10.20 -14.52
CA ALA A 403 -12.88 -11.15 -13.48
C ALA A 403 -12.31 -12.53 -13.83
N PRO A 404 -11.40 -13.09 -13.00
CA PRO A 404 -10.97 -14.47 -13.13
C PRO A 404 -12.17 -15.44 -13.26
N PRO A 405 -12.12 -16.44 -14.16
CA PRO A 405 -13.21 -17.40 -14.37
C PRO A 405 -13.67 -18.12 -13.10
N GLU A 406 -12.76 -18.31 -12.14
CA GLU A 406 -13.04 -18.91 -10.84
C GLU A 406 -13.91 -18.01 -9.95
N GLU A 407 -13.78 -16.68 -10.06
CA GLU A 407 -14.69 -15.72 -9.41
C GLU A 407 -16.10 -15.81 -10.01
N VAL A 408 -16.19 -15.90 -11.34
CA VAL A 408 -17.47 -16.03 -12.06
C VAL A 408 -18.17 -17.33 -11.68
N ASN A 409 -17.43 -18.45 -11.60
CA ASN A 409 -17.98 -19.74 -11.17
C ASN A 409 -18.42 -19.73 -9.69
N LEU A 410 -17.70 -19.01 -8.82
CA LEU A 410 -18.08 -18.88 -7.41
C LEU A 410 -19.33 -18.01 -7.24
N PHE A 411 -19.43 -16.91 -8.01
CA PHE A 411 -20.63 -16.08 -8.06
C PHE A 411 -21.82 -16.83 -8.65
N GLN A 412 -21.66 -17.53 -9.78
CA GLN A 412 -22.70 -18.36 -10.38
C GLN A 412 -23.15 -19.50 -9.48
N SER A 413 -22.26 -20.10 -8.68
CA SER A 413 -22.64 -21.13 -7.69
C SER A 413 -23.30 -20.56 -6.44
N SER A 414 -23.06 -19.30 -6.11
CA SER A 414 -23.83 -18.56 -5.08
C SER A 414 -25.15 -18.00 -5.60
N GLU A 415 -25.25 -17.64 -6.88
CA GLU A 415 -26.47 -17.17 -7.55
C GLU A 415 -27.39 -18.32 -7.96
N SER A 416 -26.87 -19.53 -8.19
CA SER A 416 -27.68 -20.72 -8.48
C SER A 416 -28.51 -21.21 -7.29
N THR A 417 -28.32 -20.63 -6.09
CA THR A 417 -29.25 -20.80 -4.95
C THR A 417 -30.35 -19.74 -4.91
N ALA A 418 -30.33 -18.74 -5.81
CA ALA A 418 -31.21 -17.57 -5.75
C ALA A 418 -31.90 -17.16 -7.07
N LYS A 419 -31.54 -17.74 -8.24
CA LYS A 419 -32.25 -17.48 -9.50
C LYS A 419 -32.24 -18.71 -10.42
N GLU A 420 -33.32 -19.48 -10.40
CA GLU A 420 -33.83 -20.05 -11.64
C GLU A 420 -34.44 -18.89 -12.44
N ASP A 421 -34.21 -18.87 -13.75
CA ASP A 421 -34.63 -17.87 -14.75
C ASP A 421 -33.76 -16.60 -14.85
N GLU A 422 -32.70 -16.69 -15.67
CA GLU A 422 -32.38 -15.73 -16.74
C GLU A 422 -31.16 -16.27 -17.52
N GLU A 423 -31.41 -17.12 -18.52
CA GLU A 423 -30.42 -17.36 -19.59
C GLU A 423 -30.27 -16.06 -20.39
N VAL A 424 -29.09 -15.43 -20.28
CA VAL A 424 -28.73 -14.29 -21.11
C VAL A 424 -28.16 -14.85 -22.41
N ASP A 425 -29.03 -14.93 -23.41
CA ASP A 425 -28.67 -15.29 -24.78
C ASP A 425 -27.75 -14.23 -25.41
N ASP A 426 -26.86 -14.75 -26.25
CA ASP A 426 -25.74 -14.12 -26.93
C ASP A 426 -26.22 -13.04 -27.92
N VAL A 427 -25.97 -11.75 -27.64
CA VAL A 427 -26.23 -10.67 -28.60
C VAL A 427 -24.94 -10.32 -29.33
N GLU A 428 -24.81 -10.84 -30.55
CA GLU A 428 -23.90 -10.30 -31.56
C GLU A 428 -24.33 -8.87 -31.90
N MET A 429 -23.55 -7.89 -31.44
CA MET A 429 -23.66 -6.50 -31.90
C MET A 429 -22.98 -6.40 -33.27
N GLU A 430 -23.75 -6.63 -34.34
CA GLU A 430 -23.35 -6.22 -35.69
C GLU A 430 -23.24 -4.70 -35.79
N ASP A 431 -22.27 -4.28 -36.58
CA ASP A 431 -21.85 -2.89 -36.79
C ASP A 431 -22.94 -2.04 -37.46
N GLU A 432 -23.17 -0.84 -36.93
CA GLU A 432 -23.53 0.32 -37.76
C GLU A 432 -22.72 1.54 -37.31
N GLU A 433 -21.67 1.81 -38.09
CA GLU A 433 -21.14 3.15 -38.27
C GLU A 433 -22.11 3.94 -39.15
N ASP A 434 -22.99 4.74 -38.56
CA ASP A 434 -23.35 6.07 -39.09
C ASP A 434 -24.30 6.80 -38.13
N LEU A 435 -23.78 7.84 -37.50
CA LEU A 435 -24.62 8.90 -36.92
C LEU A 435 -24.26 10.18 -37.67
N SER A 436 -24.87 10.34 -38.84
CA SER A 436 -25.00 11.63 -39.50
C SER A 436 -25.79 12.57 -38.56
N GLU A 437 -25.22 13.76 -38.37
CA GLU A 437 -25.86 14.86 -37.67
C GLU A 437 -27.04 15.37 -38.52
N GLU A 438 -28.27 15.04 -38.15
CA GLU A 438 -29.43 15.81 -38.57
C GLU A 438 -29.84 16.76 -37.45
N GLU A 439 -29.47 18.03 -37.63
CA GLU A 439 -30.04 19.14 -36.90
C GLU A 439 -31.52 19.27 -37.24
N ALA A 440 -32.36 19.28 -36.20
CA ALA A 440 -33.78 19.55 -36.34
C ALA A 440 -34.00 21.00 -36.76
N SER A 441 -34.33 21.22 -38.04
CA SER A 441 -34.95 22.46 -38.50
C SER A 441 -36.42 22.46 -38.08
N ASP A 442 -36.81 23.49 -37.33
CA ASP A 442 -38.21 23.89 -37.13
C ASP A 442 -38.89 24.02 -38.49
N ASP A 443 -39.92 23.22 -38.75
CA ASP A 443 -40.86 23.48 -39.84
C ASP A 443 -42.31 23.42 -39.36
N GLU A 444 -43.01 24.44 -39.85
CA GLU A 444 -44.29 24.98 -39.46
C GLU A 444 -45.45 23.99 -39.65
N PHE A 445 -46.42 24.04 -38.73
CA PHE A 445 -47.58 23.17 -38.69
C PHE A 445 -48.61 23.56 -39.77
N ASP A 446 -48.48 23.04 -40.99
CA ASP A 446 -49.48 23.26 -42.04
C ASP A 446 -50.57 22.15 -42.02
N LYS A 447 -51.81 22.56 -41.69
CA LYS A 447 -52.99 21.69 -41.66
C LYS A 447 -53.46 21.42 -43.09
N THR A 448 -53.12 20.26 -43.64
CA THR A 448 -53.83 19.70 -44.79
C THR A 448 -54.53 18.40 -44.44
N SER A 449 -55.86 18.44 -44.48
CA SER A 449 -56.76 17.30 -44.27
C SER A 449 -56.55 16.23 -45.34
N LYS A 450 -55.87 15.13 -44.99
CA LYS A 450 -55.84 13.91 -45.80
C LYS A 450 -56.85 12.89 -45.25
N SER A 451 -57.78 12.53 -46.14
CA SER A 451 -58.77 11.47 -46.00
C SER A 451 -58.18 10.19 -45.43
N MET A 452 -58.73 9.71 -44.31
CA MET A 452 -58.40 8.40 -43.74
C MET A 452 -58.84 7.30 -44.71
N LYS A 453 -57.86 6.59 -45.28
CA LYS A 453 -58.10 5.32 -45.98
C LYS A 453 -57.35 4.26 -45.18
N VAL A 454 -58.10 3.40 -44.51
CA VAL A 454 -57.55 2.28 -43.71
C VAL A 454 -57.27 1.14 -44.67
N GLU A 455 -56.01 0.73 -44.80
CA GLU A 455 -55.63 -0.55 -45.40
C GLU A 455 -55.44 -1.58 -44.29
N GLU A 456 -55.86 -2.83 -44.55
CA GLU A 456 -55.79 -3.92 -43.58
C GLU A 456 -54.32 -4.27 -43.26
N GLY A 457 -53.97 -4.17 -41.98
CA GLY A 457 -52.62 -4.42 -41.48
C GLY A 457 -52.20 -5.88 -41.59
N LYS A 458 -51.01 -6.11 -42.14
CA LYS A 458 -50.30 -7.39 -41.97
C LYS A 458 -49.74 -7.45 -40.55
N SER A 459 -49.86 -8.61 -39.90
CA SER A 459 -49.28 -8.85 -38.58
C SER A 459 -47.76 -8.90 -38.66
N GLU A 460 -47.08 -7.87 -38.16
CA GLU A 460 -45.64 -7.93 -37.89
C GLU A 460 -45.38 -8.85 -36.70
N SER A 461 -44.56 -9.89 -36.90
CA SER A 461 -43.97 -10.64 -35.81
C SER A 461 -42.93 -9.74 -35.15
N ILE A 462 -43.29 -9.14 -34.02
CA ILE A 462 -42.42 -8.22 -33.29
C ILE A 462 -41.24 -9.03 -32.74
N ASN A 463 -40.04 -8.68 -33.17
CA ASN A 463 -38.81 -9.27 -32.66
C ASN A 463 -38.54 -8.68 -31.27
N LYS A 464 -38.61 -9.51 -30.21
CA LYS A 464 -38.54 -9.07 -28.80
C LYS A 464 -37.28 -8.26 -28.50
N ASP A 465 -36.20 -8.51 -29.24
CA ASP A 465 -34.91 -7.84 -29.05
C ASP A 465 -34.89 -6.41 -29.61
N GLU A 466 -35.60 -6.17 -30.72
CA GLU A 466 -35.76 -4.82 -31.26
C GLU A 466 -36.63 -3.95 -30.36
N GLU A 467 -37.66 -4.54 -29.75
CA GLU A 467 -38.55 -3.85 -28.83
C GLU A 467 -37.82 -3.47 -27.53
N LYS A 468 -36.98 -4.37 -26.99
CA LYS A 468 -36.10 -4.05 -25.85
C LYS A 468 -35.11 -2.93 -26.17
N LYS A 469 -34.48 -2.97 -27.34
CA LYS A 469 -33.51 -1.94 -27.77
C LYS A 469 -34.17 -0.56 -27.89
N LYS A 470 -35.39 -0.49 -28.43
CA LYS A 470 -36.18 0.74 -28.50
C LYS A 470 -36.51 1.29 -27.11
N LEU A 471 -36.87 0.40 -26.18
CA LEU A 471 -37.19 0.77 -24.79
C LEU A 471 -35.95 1.31 -24.06
N GLU A 472 -34.79 0.70 -24.26
CA GLU A 472 -33.50 1.18 -23.72
C GLU A 472 -33.09 2.55 -24.29
N ASP A 473 -33.30 2.76 -25.59
CA ASP A 473 -33.03 4.05 -26.25
C ASP A 473 -33.97 5.16 -25.75
N GLU A 474 -35.24 4.83 -25.48
CA GLU A 474 -36.21 5.74 -24.85
C GLU A 474 -35.79 6.10 -23.43
N GLU A 475 -35.39 5.12 -22.62
CA GLU A 475 -34.86 5.36 -21.27
C GLU A 475 -33.60 6.23 -21.28
N TYR A 476 -32.69 5.99 -22.24
CA TYR A 476 -31.49 6.80 -22.41
C TYR A 476 -31.84 8.25 -22.75
N ARG A 477 -32.80 8.47 -23.67
CA ARG A 477 -33.30 9.80 -24.03
C ARG A 477 -33.92 10.51 -22.83
N LEU A 478 -34.78 9.82 -22.06
CA LEU A 478 -35.37 10.34 -20.83
C LEU A 478 -34.30 10.74 -19.81
N ARG A 479 -33.26 9.91 -19.63
CA ARG A 479 -32.15 10.20 -18.71
C ARG A 479 -31.35 11.43 -19.14
N VAL A 480 -31.14 11.59 -20.43
CA VAL A 480 -30.44 12.77 -21.00
C VAL A 480 -31.27 14.05 -20.82
N MET A 481 -32.61 13.97 -20.89
CA MET A 481 -33.51 15.11 -20.65
C MET A 481 -33.57 15.53 -19.17
N MET A 482 -33.39 14.59 -18.24
CA MET A 482 -33.34 14.87 -16.80
C MET A 482 -32.04 15.57 -16.33
N ILE A 483 -31.01 15.63 -17.19
CA ILE A 483 -29.72 16.23 -16.85
C ILE A 483 -29.72 17.71 -17.27
N LYS A 484 -29.36 18.59 -16.33
CA LYS A 484 -29.18 20.02 -16.61
C LYS A 484 -28.24 20.24 -17.81
N ASN A 485 -28.63 21.13 -18.74
CA ASN A 485 -27.94 21.36 -20.02
C ASN A 485 -26.40 21.51 -19.92
N LYS A 486 -25.90 22.16 -18.86
CA LYS A 486 -24.45 22.34 -18.61
C LYS A 486 -23.67 21.02 -18.47
N HIS A 487 -24.30 19.94 -18.02
CA HIS A 487 -23.65 18.64 -17.75
C HIS A 487 -23.89 17.59 -18.83
N ARG A 488 -24.68 17.90 -19.86
CA ARG A 488 -25.06 16.96 -20.93
C ARG A 488 -23.84 16.45 -21.73
N GLY A 489 -22.86 17.32 -21.98
CA GLY A 489 -21.61 16.96 -22.67
C GLY A 489 -20.73 15.99 -21.85
N LEU A 490 -20.62 16.22 -20.53
CA LEU A 490 -19.88 15.35 -19.62
C LEU A 490 -20.54 13.96 -19.54
N TYR A 491 -21.86 13.91 -19.45
CA TYR A 491 -22.61 12.65 -19.41
C TYR A 491 -22.46 11.85 -20.72
N LYS A 492 -22.58 12.50 -21.89
CA LYS A 492 -22.31 11.87 -23.19
C LYS A 492 -20.88 11.31 -23.28
N SER A 493 -19.89 12.06 -22.81
CA SER A 493 -18.49 11.62 -22.75
C SER A 493 -18.31 10.40 -21.81
N MET A 494 -18.96 10.43 -20.66
CA MET A 494 -18.95 9.33 -19.68
C MET A 494 -19.56 8.05 -20.26
N MET A 495 -20.70 8.16 -20.94
CA MET A 495 -21.36 7.03 -21.60
C MET A 495 -20.54 6.48 -22.77
N LYS A 496 -19.92 7.34 -23.59
CA LYS A 496 -18.98 6.91 -24.64
C LYS A 496 -17.78 6.16 -24.06
N SER A 497 -17.20 6.65 -22.96
CA SER A 497 -16.10 5.96 -22.28
C SER A 497 -16.54 4.63 -21.67
N ARG A 498 -17.78 4.52 -21.17
CA ARG A 498 -18.34 3.27 -20.65
C ARG A 498 -18.54 2.26 -21.78
N ASN A 499 -19.18 2.65 -22.88
CA ASN A 499 -19.41 1.80 -24.04
C ASN A 499 -18.10 1.32 -24.69
N ARG A 500 -17.05 2.16 -24.72
CA ARG A 500 -15.74 1.70 -25.21
C ARG A 500 -15.17 0.57 -24.34
N ARG A 501 -15.27 0.70 -23.02
CA ARG A 501 -14.78 -0.31 -22.07
C ARG A 501 -15.59 -1.61 -22.12
N THR A 502 -16.91 -1.53 -22.28
CA THR A 502 -17.75 -2.73 -22.44
C THR A 502 -17.42 -3.47 -23.74
N LYS A 503 -17.22 -2.75 -24.84
CA LYS A 503 -16.74 -3.34 -26.10
C LYS A 503 -15.36 -4.00 -25.94
N GLU A 504 -14.41 -3.33 -25.29
CA GLU A 504 -13.08 -3.89 -25.00
C GLU A 504 -13.18 -5.15 -24.11
N ALA A 505 -14.04 -5.15 -23.09
CA ALA A 505 -14.28 -6.30 -22.22
C ALA A 505 -14.88 -7.48 -22.99
N ASN A 506 -15.92 -7.25 -23.80
CA ASN A 506 -16.55 -8.28 -24.64
C ASN A 506 -15.57 -8.86 -25.67
N LEU A 507 -14.67 -8.03 -26.21
CA LEU A 507 -13.61 -8.52 -27.09
C LEU A 507 -12.62 -9.43 -26.34
N LEU A 508 -12.27 -9.08 -25.10
CA LEU A 508 -11.39 -9.89 -24.25
C LEU A 508 -12.05 -11.21 -23.83
N THR A 509 -13.35 -11.22 -23.53
CA THR A 509 -14.08 -12.45 -23.22
C THR A 509 -14.15 -13.38 -24.43
N LYS A 510 -14.46 -12.86 -25.62
CA LYS A 510 -14.42 -13.64 -26.88
C LYS A 510 -13.02 -14.21 -27.15
N LYS A 511 -11.96 -13.41 -27.01
CA LYS A 511 -10.57 -13.87 -27.13
C LYS A 511 -10.22 -14.97 -26.12
N ARG A 512 -10.78 -14.90 -24.91
CA ARG A 512 -10.56 -15.92 -23.87
C ARG A 512 -11.28 -17.22 -24.20
N GLN A 513 -12.53 -17.15 -24.63
CA GLN A 513 -13.29 -18.32 -25.10
C GLN A 513 -12.56 -19.02 -26.24
N GLU A 514 -12.10 -18.27 -27.25
CA GLU A 514 -11.30 -18.84 -28.34
C GLU A 514 -10.01 -19.52 -27.85
N TYR A 515 -9.34 -18.93 -26.85
CA TYR A 515 -8.13 -19.50 -26.27
C TYR A 515 -8.43 -20.78 -25.49
N ASP A 516 -9.49 -20.79 -24.69
CA ASP A 516 -9.92 -21.96 -23.92
C ASP A 516 -10.39 -23.09 -24.86
N ASP A 517 -11.03 -22.77 -25.99
CA ASP A 517 -11.37 -23.74 -27.01
C ASP A 517 -10.14 -24.28 -27.74
N LYS A 518 -9.18 -23.42 -28.10
CA LYS A 518 -7.88 -23.83 -28.68
C LYS A 518 -7.10 -24.74 -27.72
N THR A 519 -7.08 -24.44 -26.42
CA THR A 519 -6.40 -25.25 -25.42
C THR A 519 -7.11 -26.58 -25.17
N LYS A 520 -8.46 -26.61 -25.08
CA LYS A 520 -9.26 -27.84 -25.02
C LYS A 520 -9.00 -28.74 -26.23
N VAL A 521 -9.01 -28.20 -27.45
CA VAL A 521 -8.71 -28.94 -28.68
C VAL A 521 -7.27 -29.49 -28.68
N SER A 522 -6.30 -28.73 -28.18
CA SER A 522 -4.90 -29.18 -28.07
C SER A 522 -4.72 -30.31 -27.05
N SER A 523 -5.45 -30.25 -25.93
CA SER A 523 -5.43 -31.28 -24.88
C SER A 523 -6.10 -32.58 -25.34
N ASN A 524 -7.18 -32.49 -26.12
CA ASN A 524 -7.85 -33.64 -26.73
C ASN A 524 -7.05 -34.26 -27.89
N LYS A 525 -6.31 -33.47 -28.69
CA LYS A 525 -5.37 -34.01 -29.69
C LYS A 525 -4.21 -34.78 -29.06
N LYS A 526 -3.75 -34.40 -27.87
CA LYS A 526 -2.73 -35.15 -27.11
C LYS A 526 -3.26 -36.44 -26.47
N LYS A 527 -4.58 -36.59 -26.31
CA LYS A 527 -5.23 -37.74 -25.65
C LYS A 527 -5.78 -38.83 -26.59
N ARG A 528 -5.76 -38.68 -27.92
CA ARG A 528 -6.16 -39.76 -28.85
C ARG A 528 -4.99 -40.74 -29.09
N PRO A 529 -5.08 -42.03 -28.71
CA PRO A 529 -4.11 -43.04 -29.12
C PRO A 529 -4.38 -43.43 -30.59
N ARG A 530 -3.33 -43.55 -31.41
CA ARG A 530 -3.40 -44.13 -32.76
C ARG A 530 -3.73 -45.62 -32.64
N LEU A 531 -4.94 -46.03 -33.04
CA LEU A 531 -5.29 -47.44 -33.23
C LEU A 531 -6.07 -47.62 -34.54
N LEU A 532 -5.42 -48.38 -35.44
CA LEU A 532 -5.96 -49.32 -36.43
C LEU A 532 -6.66 -48.78 -37.69
N GLU A 533 -5.91 -48.72 -38.79
CA GLU A 533 -6.37 -49.27 -40.07
C GLU A 533 -5.29 -50.22 -40.60
N HIS A 534 -5.56 -51.52 -40.52
CA HIS A 534 -4.88 -52.53 -41.29
C HIS A 534 -5.88 -53.63 -41.67
N ASN A 535 -5.80 -54.03 -42.93
CA ASN A 535 -6.41 -55.19 -43.61
C ASN A 535 -7.74 -54.87 -44.34
N SER A 536 -7.87 -55.10 -45.66
CA SER A 536 -7.32 -56.20 -46.45
C SER A 536 -7.56 -56.07 -47.97
N PHE A 537 -6.93 -56.98 -48.72
CA PHE A 537 -7.09 -57.35 -50.15
C PHE A 537 -6.38 -56.43 -51.16
N SER A 538 -5.20 -56.80 -51.66
CA SER A 538 -5.00 -57.71 -52.80
C SER A 538 -5.71 -57.25 -54.07
N ASP A 539 -5.01 -56.49 -54.90
CA ASP A 539 -5.08 -56.56 -56.36
C ASP A 539 -4.18 -55.46 -56.95
N LEU A 540 -2.98 -55.84 -57.37
CA LEU A 540 -2.30 -55.35 -58.57
C LEU A 540 -0.92 -55.99 -58.66
N TYR A 541 -0.98 -57.22 -59.13
CA TYR A 541 0.07 -57.96 -59.81
C TYR A 541 0.82 -57.11 -60.86
N TYR A 542 2.09 -57.46 -61.05
CA TYR A 542 2.92 -57.17 -62.24
C TYR A 542 3.26 -55.71 -62.57
N ARG A 543 4.50 -55.30 -62.26
CA ARG A 543 5.49 -54.90 -63.28
C ARG A 543 6.86 -54.54 -62.69
N ASN A 544 7.88 -55.15 -63.29
CA ASN A 544 9.29 -54.73 -63.39
C ASN A 544 10.10 -54.88 -62.08
N ILE A 545 10.90 -55.94 -61.87
CA ILE A 545 12.05 -56.40 -62.69
C ILE A 545 12.90 -55.21 -63.19
N PHE A 546 14.13 -55.14 -62.66
CA PHE A 546 15.38 -54.59 -63.19
C PHE A 546 16.09 -53.53 -62.32
N LEU A 547 17.41 -53.81 -62.16
CA LEU A 547 18.54 -52.94 -61.78
C LEU A 547 18.76 -52.77 -60.27
N VAL A 548 19.64 -53.55 -59.61
CA VAL A 548 21.12 -53.65 -59.77
C VAL A 548 21.81 -52.30 -59.54
N TYR A 549 22.15 -51.97 -58.29
CA TYR A 549 23.50 -51.99 -57.71
C TYR A 549 23.46 -51.61 -56.23
#